data_AF-A0A021XCF9-F1
#
_entry.id   AF-A0A021XCF9-F1
#
_cell.length_a   1.000
_cell.length_b   1.000
_cell.length_c   1.000
_cell.angle_alpha   90.00
_cell.angle_beta   90.00
_cell.angle_gamma   90.00
#
_symmetry.space_group_name_H-M   'P 1'
#
loop_
_entity.id
_entity.type
_entity.pdbx_description
1 polymer ?
#
loop_
_entity_poly.entity_id
_entity_poly.type
_entity_poly.pdbx_seq_one_letter_code
_entity_poly.pdbx_strand_id
1 'polypeptide(L)'
;MKSAAIERFRRSELERCIEKMISLLDMMDGDCDLEDGADEEPSLSVRPSIINGRPEYDLEADPAESGIADQEAFDLIMFTDTNLRQIG
;
A
#
# COMPACT_ATOMS: atom_id res chain seq x y z
N MET A 1 -36.88 -1.66 2.87
CA MET A 1 -36.25 -0.77 3.86
C MET A 1 -35.36 -1.62 4.76
N LYS A 2 -34.05 -1.35 4.83
CA LYS A 2 -33.16 -2.07 5.75
C LYS A 2 -33.47 -1.58 7.17
N SER A 3 -33.57 -2.49 8.14
CA SER A 3 -33.82 -2.12 9.54
C SER A 3 -32.59 -1.40 10.10
N ALA A 4 -32.78 -0.17 10.59
CA ALA A 4 -31.70 0.64 11.16
C ALA A 4 -31.02 -0.06 12.36
N ALA A 5 -31.75 -0.87 13.11
CA ALA A 5 -31.19 -1.66 14.22
C ALA A 5 -30.23 -2.75 13.71
N ILE A 6 -30.58 -3.43 12.62
CA ILE A 6 -29.73 -4.46 12.00
C ILE A 6 -28.47 -3.83 11.41
N GLU A 7 -28.58 -2.65 10.80
CA GLU A 7 -27.43 -1.94 10.25
C GLU A 7 -26.44 -1.51 11.33
N ARG A 8 -26.93 -0.92 12.43
CA ARG A 8 -26.10 -0.55 13.58
C ARG A 8 -25.37 -1.75 14.18
N PHE A 9 -26.08 -2.87 14.33
CA PHE A 9 -25.48 -4.10 14.84
C PHE A 9 -24.39 -4.64 13.90
N ARG A 10 -24.63 -4.66 12.59
CA ARG A 10 -23.62 -5.09 11.61
C ARG A 10 -22.40 -4.19 11.62
N ARG A 11 -22.62 -2.87 11.73
CA ARG A 11 -21.54 -1.90 11.83
C ARG A 11 -20.70 -2.11 13.09
N SER A 12 -21.31 -2.29 14.25
CA SER A 12 -20.58 -2.53 15.51
C SER A 12 -19.78 -3.82 15.48
N GLU A 13 -20.31 -4.88 14.87
CA GLU A 13 -19.59 -6.13 14.70
C GLU A 13 -18.39 -5.98 13.76
N LEU A 14 -18.53 -5.19 12.69
CA LEU A 14 -17.45 -4.89 11.76
C LEU A 14 -16.35 -4.08 12.44
N GLU A 15 -16.72 -3.02 13.17
CA GLU A 15 -15.80 -2.18 13.95
C GLU A 15 -15.03 -3.05 14.95
N ARG A 16 -15.70 -3.91 15.72
CA ARG A 16 -15.05 -4.84 16.66
C ARG A 16 -14.10 -5.82 15.98
N CYS A 17 -14.39 -6.23 14.75
CA CYS A 17 -13.54 -7.14 13.99
C CYS A 17 -12.26 -6.42 13.52
N ILE A 18 -12.40 -5.19 13.03
CA ILE A 18 -11.29 -4.33 12.61
C ILE A 18 -10.33 -4.09 13.78
N GLU A 19 -10.84 -3.69 14.94
CA GLU A 19 -10.01 -3.47 16.14
C GLU A 19 -9.17 -4.70 16.52
N LYS A 20 -9.75 -5.90 16.42
CA LYS A 20 -9.01 -7.15 16.69
C LYS A 20 -7.91 -7.40 15.67
N MET A 21 -8.13 -7.09 14.40
CA MET A 21 -7.11 -7.26 13.36
C MET A 21 -5.97 -6.27 13.57
N ILE A 22 -6.29 -5.02 13.90
CA ILE A 22 -5.30 -3.99 14.25
C ILE A 22 -4.47 -4.46 15.45
N SER A 23 -5.11 -4.89 16.54
CA SER A 23 -4.37 -5.41 17.71
C SER A 23 -3.47 -6.63 17.41
N LEU A 24 -3.84 -7.45 16.42
CA LEU A 24 -2.98 -8.56 15.99
C LEU A 24 -1.77 -8.07 15.21
N LEU A 25 -1.94 -7.06 14.35
CA LEU A 25 -0.82 -6.40 13.65
C LEU A 25 0.12 -5.75 14.65
N ASP A 26 -0.40 -4.97 15.61
CA ASP A 26 0.40 -4.33 16.66
C ASP A 26 1.24 -5.36 17.45
N MET A 27 0.65 -6.53 17.74
CA MET A 27 1.36 -7.61 18.43
C MET A 27 2.47 -8.24 17.58
N MET A 28 2.28 -8.29 16.26
CA MET A 28 3.26 -8.85 15.33
C MET A 28 4.38 -7.86 15.03
N ASP A 29 4.04 -6.57 14.89
CA ASP A 29 4.95 -5.50 14.46
C ASP A 29 5.69 -4.87 15.65
N GLY A 30 5.29 -5.20 16.88
CA GLY A 30 6.08 -4.97 18.09
C GLY A 30 5.98 -3.57 18.67
N ASP A 31 5.22 -2.66 18.04
CA ASP A 31 4.88 -1.35 18.60
C ASP A 31 3.65 -0.75 17.89
N CYS A 32 2.65 -0.29 18.64
CA CYS A 32 1.42 0.29 18.08
C CYS A 32 1.57 1.78 17.70
N ASP A 33 2.70 2.40 18.07
CA ASP A 33 2.99 3.82 17.86
C ASP A 33 4.26 4.05 17.01
N LEU A 34 4.92 3.01 16.48
CA LEU A 34 6.08 3.16 15.61
C LEU A 34 5.69 3.20 14.12
N GLU A 35 5.36 4.39 13.65
CA GLU A 35 6.00 4.83 12.42
C GLU A 35 7.41 5.34 12.78
N ASP A 36 8.33 4.46 13.17
CA ASP A 36 9.74 4.84 13.35
C ASP A 36 10.29 5.14 11.94
N GLY A 37 10.25 6.42 11.55
CA GLY A 37 10.71 6.90 10.25
C GLY A 37 9.64 7.43 9.28
N ALA A 38 8.43 7.80 9.70
CA ALA A 38 7.52 8.55 8.82
C ALA A 38 7.90 10.03 8.61
N ASP A 39 9.02 10.50 9.16
CA ASP A 39 9.71 11.70 8.66
C ASP A 39 10.94 11.37 7.76
N GLU A 40 11.26 10.08 7.59
CA GLU A 40 12.18 9.53 6.60
C GLU A 40 11.45 8.99 5.36
N GLU A 41 10.19 9.36 5.14
CA GLU A 41 9.76 9.47 3.74
C GLU A 41 10.72 10.48 3.09
N PRO A 42 11.45 10.13 2.01
CA PRO A 42 12.23 11.14 1.31
C PRO A 42 11.23 12.25 1.01
N SER A 43 11.48 13.46 1.53
CA SER A 43 10.68 14.62 1.15
C SER A 43 10.69 14.56 -0.36
N LEU A 44 9.56 14.17 -0.96
CA LEU A 44 9.47 14.10 -2.39
C LEU A 44 9.70 15.54 -2.77
N SER A 45 10.93 15.85 -3.19
CA SER A 45 11.37 17.15 -3.65
C SER A 45 10.75 17.44 -5.01
N VAL A 46 9.54 16.92 -5.20
CA VAL A 46 8.56 17.25 -6.21
C VAL A 46 8.17 18.68 -5.90
N ARG A 47 8.83 19.59 -6.61
CA ARG A 47 8.37 20.96 -6.72
C ARG A 47 6.93 20.89 -7.22
N PRO A 48 5.94 21.41 -6.49
CA PRO A 48 4.57 21.39 -6.95
C PRO A 48 4.46 22.17 -8.25
N SER A 49 3.65 21.68 -9.17
CA SER A 49 3.27 22.46 -10.34
C SER A 49 2.22 23.47 -9.91
N ILE A 50 2.38 24.74 -10.30
CA ILE A 50 1.36 25.75 -10.05
C ILE A 50 0.32 25.66 -11.17
N ILE A 51 -0.85 25.11 -10.87
CA ILE A 51 -1.99 25.02 -11.78
C ILE A 51 -3.09 25.91 -11.20
N ASN A 52 -3.59 26.87 -11.98
CA ASN A 52 -4.63 27.83 -11.55
C ASN A 52 -4.31 28.58 -10.24
N GLY A 53 -3.02 28.84 -9.98
CA GLY A 53 -2.57 29.55 -8.78
C GLY A 53 -2.59 28.71 -7.50
N ARG A 54 -2.78 27.40 -7.62
CA ARG A 54 -2.71 26.45 -6.50
C ARG A 54 -1.52 25.49 -6.70
N PRO A 55 -0.82 25.12 -5.63
CA PRO A 55 0.16 24.04 -5.70
C PRO A 55 -0.58 22.72 -5.91
N GLU A 56 -0.30 22.06 -7.02
CA GLU A 56 -0.73 20.68 -7.29
C GLU A 56 0.50 19.78 -7.24
N TYR A 57 0.40 18.70 -6.48
CA TYR A 57 1.43 17.67 -6.36
C TYR A 57 1.03 16.53 -7.28
N ASP A 58 1.97 16.09 -8.11
CA ASP A 58 1.79 14.87 -8.88
C ASP A 58 1.90 13.69 -7.91
N LEU A 59 0.75 13.07 -7.63
CA LEU A 59 0.63 11.92 -6.73
C LEU A 59 0.76 10.58 -7.48
N GLU A 60 0.93 10.63 -8.81
CA GLU A 60 0.96 9.44 -9.66
C GLU A 60 2.38 8.94 -9.96
N ALA A 61 3.41 9.47 -9.27
CA ALA A 61 4.79 8.96 -9.37
C ALA A 61 4.97 7.58 -8.70
N ASP A 62 4.13 6.61 -9.05
CA ASP A 62 4.31 5.19 -8.78
C ASP A 62 5.34 4.63 -9.78
N PRO A 63 6.43 3.99 -9.31
CA PRO A 63 7.34 3.25 -10.17
C PRO A 63 6.65 2.30 -11.16
N ALA A 64 5.46 1.77 -10.83
CA ALA A 64 4.66 0.94 -11.72
C ALA A 64 4.21 1.65 -13.00
N GLU A 65 4.04 2.98 -12.99
CA GLU A 65 3.66 3.75 -14.19
C GLU A 65 4.82 3.88 -15.18
N SER A 66 6.07 3.85 -14.70
CA SER A 66 7.26 3.88 -15.54
C SER A 66 7.55 2.57 -16.27
N GLY A 67 6.75 1.52 -16.02
CA GLY A 67 6.94 0.18 -16.58
C GLY A 67 8.18 -0.53 -16.06
N ILE A 68 8.82 0.01 -15.02
CA ILE A 68 9.96 -0.62 -14.34
C ILE A 68 9.37 -1.57 -13.29
N ALA A 69 9.12 -2.81 -13.70
CA ALA A 69 8.98 -3.89 -12.74
C ALA A 69 10.29 -3.97 -11.94
N ASP A 70 10.18 -4.10 -10.62
CA ASP A 70 11.29 -4.32 -9.71
C ASP A 70 12.35 -5.25 -10.35
N GLN A 71 13.64 -4.90 -10.28
CA GLN A 71 14.70 -5.67 -10.96
C GLN A 71 14.66 -7.13 -10.49
N GLU A 72 14.25 -7.37 -9.24
CA GLU A 72 14.01 -8.70 -8.68
C GLU A 72 12.86 -9.45 -9.37
N ALA A 73 11.78 -8.76 -9.75
CA ALA A 73 10.67 -9.33 -10.52
C ALA A 73 11.07 -9.63 -11.97
N PHE A 74 11.89 -8.78 -12.59
CA PHE A 74 12.45 -9.05 -13.92
C PHE A 74 13.37 -10.28 -13.90
N ASP A 75 14.25 -10.37 -12.89
CA ASP A 75 15.14 -11.50 -12.72
C ASP A 75 14.36 -12.81 -12.46
N LEU A 76 13.30 -12.77 -11.63
CA LEU A 76 12.45 -13.94 -11.38
C LEU A 76 11.79 -14.47 -12.67
N ILE A 77 11.24 -13.58 -13.52
CA ILE A 77 10.63 -13.96 -14.79
C ILE A 77 11.69 -14.59 -15.72
N MET A 78 12.86 -13.96 -15.85
CA MET A 78 13.93 -14.45 -16.73
C MET A 78 14.58 -15.76 -16.24
N PHE A 79 14.64 -16.02 -14.93
CA PHE A 79 15.10 -17.29 -14.37
C PHE A 79 14.12 -18.44 -14.65
N THR A 80 12.81 -18.15 -14.65
CA THR A 80 11.80 -19.18 -14.96
C THR A 80 11.80 -19.57 -16.44
N ASP A 81 12.02 -18.61 -17.35
CA ASP A 81 12.07 -18.87 -18.80
C ASP A 81 13.35 -19.63 -19.22
N THR A 82 14.46 -19.42 -18.52
CA THR A 82 15.73 -20.09 -18.85
C THR A 82 15.70 -21.58 -18.50
N ASN A 83 14.95 -21.98 -17.46
CA ASN A 83 14.85 -23.38 -17.04
C ASN A 83 13.88 -24.22 -17.91
N LEU A 84 12.91 -23.59 -18.59
CA LEU A 84 11.98 -24.30 -19.48
C LEU A 84 12.59 -24.69 -20.84
N ARG A 85 13.76 -24.14 -21.21
CA ARG A 85 14.44 -24.44 -22.49
C ARG A 85 15.51 -25.53 -22.40
N GLN A 86 15.76 -26.12 -21.22
CA GLN A 86 16.72 -27.23 -21.05
C GLN A 86 16.07 -28.62 -20.85
N ILE A 87 14.75 -28.70 -20.91
CA ILE A 87 13.99 -29.97 -20.91
C ILE A 87 13.31 -30.18 -22.27
N GLY A 88 14.11 -30.05 -23.33
CA GLY A 88 13.79 -30.45 -24.71
C GLY A 88 14.96 -31.17 -25.34
#